data_AF-A0A221R8J6-F1
#
_entry.id   AF-A0A221R8J6-F1
#
_cell.length_a   1.000
_cell.length_b   1.000
_cell.length_c   1.000
_cell.angle_alpha   90.00
_cell.angle_beta   90.00
_cell.angle_gamma   90.00
#
_symmetry.space_group_name_H-M   'P 1'
#
loop_
_entity.id
_entity.type
_entity.pdbx_description
1 polymer ?
#
loop_
_entity_poly.entity_id
_entity_poly.type
_entity_poly.pdbx_seq_one_letter_code
_entity_poly.pdbx_strand_id
1 'polypeptide(L)'
;MATYFGMEHASSKDPHDWGRAMCAALNRLLEEAQGDRNYLEHKHLLGQDIVMRIEAEGDGVAVHLSWKPQNQDDAPRDEEDDREADLVEGSGRGG
;
A
#
# COMPACT_ATOMS: atom_id res chain seq x y z
N MET A 1 -13.55 -4.35 -10.75
CA MET A 1 -12.36 -4.31 -9.86
C MET A 1 -12.70 -5.06 -8.60
N ALA A 2 -11.82 -5.99 -8.20
CA ALA A 2 -11.93 -6.69 -6.93
C ALA A 2 -11.74 -5.72 -5.77
N THR A 3 -12.18 -6.11 -4.57
CA THR A 3 -11.91 -5.39 -3.32
C THR A 3 -11.18 -6.36 -2.42
N TYR A 4 -10.09 -5.89 -1.83
CA TYR A 4 -9.21 -6.68 -0.97
C TYR A 4 -9.37 -6.22 0.48
N PHE A 5 -9.14 -7.12 1.42
CA PHE A 5 -9.39 -6.90 2.82
C PHE A 5 -8.18 -7.32 3.66
N GLY A 6 -8.02 -6.66 4.81
CA GLY A 6 -7.00 -7.04 5.78
C GLY A 6 -7.54 -6.82 7.18
N MET A 7 -7.18 -7.69 8.12
CA MET A 7 -7.67 -7.60 9.48
C MET A 7 -6.62 -8.05 10.48
N GLU A 8 -6.46 -7.28 11.56
CA GLU A 8 -5.61 -7.67 12.69
C GLU A 8 -6.16 -7.11 14.01
N HIS A 9 -5.82 -7.76 15.11
CA HIS A 9 -6.23 -7.39 16.46
C HIS A 9 -5.16 -6.58 17.18
N ALA A 10 -5.58 -5.54 17.89
CA ALA A 10 -4.76 -4.88 18.90
C ALA A 10 -5.28 -5.22 20.30
N SER A 11 -4.38 -5.50 21.23
CA SER A 11 -4.74 -5.85 22.63
C SER A 11 -5.14 -4.66 23.49
N SER A 12 -5.21 -3.46 22.91
CA SER A 12 -5.45 -2.18 23.60
C SER A 12 -6.48 -1.37 22.82
N LYS A 13 -7.30 -0.62 23.56
CA LYS A 13 -8.24 0.38 23.01
C LYS A 13 -7.61 1.76 22.86
N ASP A 14 -6.34 1.91 23.22
CA ASP A 14 -5.58 3.14 23.00
C ASP A 14 -5.11 3.23 21.53
N PRO A 15 -5.50 4.27 20.78
CA PRO A 15 -5.03 4.49 19.40
C PRO A 15 -3.51 4.46 19.23
N HIS A 16 -2.75 4.83 20.26
CA HIS A 16 -1.28 4.82 20.20
C HIS A 16 -0.69 3.41 20.02
N ASP A 17 -1.43 2.37 20.42
CA ASP A 17 -0.99 0.97 20.34
C ASP A 17 -1.38 0.29 19.02
N TRP A 18 -2.22 0.93 18.19
CA TRP A 18 -2.80 0.29 17.00
C TRP A 18 -1.84 0.20 15.82
N GLY A 19 -0.74 0.95 15.82
CA GLY A 19 0.19 0.99 14.69
C GLY A 19 0.69 -0.39 14.27
N ARG A 20 0.95 -1.28 15.24
CA ARG A 20 1.36 -2.67 14.96
C ARG A 20 0.25 -3.48 14.28
N ALA A 21 -0.98 -3.39 14.78
CA ALA A 21 -2.12 -4.08 14.18
C ALA A 21 -2.44 -3.52 12.78
N MET A 22 -2.36 -2.21 12.60
CA MET A 22 -2.54 -1.57 11.29
C MET A 22 -1.51 -2.06 10.27
N CYS A 23 -0.22 -2.11 10.62
CA CYS A 23 0.82 -2.63 9.73
C CYS A 23 0.57 -4.10 9.34
N ALA A 24 0.18 -4.93 10.30
CA ALA A 24 -0.14 -6.33 10.05
C ALA A 24 -1.40 -6.50 9.17
N ALA A 25 -2.44 -5.68 9.40
CA ALA A 25 -3.63 -5.66 8.55
C ALA A 25 -3.29 -5.22 7.11
N LEU A 26 -2.39 -4.25 6.92
CA LEU A 26 -1.91 -3.83 5.60
C LEU A 26 -1.18 -4.96 4.87
N ASN A 27 -0.32 -5.70 5.57
CA ASN A 27 0.38 -6.85 4.99
C ASN A 27 -0.61 -7.93 4.54
N ARG A 28 -1.60 -8.27 5.38
CA ARG A 28 -2.65 -9.24 5.02
C ARG A 28 -3.48 -8.79 3.81
N LEU A 29 -3.77 -7.49 3.73
CA LEU A 29 -4.45 -6.90 2.58
C LEU A 29 -3.64 -7.04 1.28
N LEU A 30 -2.32 -6.84 1.35
CA LEU A 30 -1.43 -7.06 0.21
C LEU A 30 -1.29 -8.53 -0.16
N GLU A 31 -1.22 -9.43 0.83
CA GLU A 31 -1.22 -10.88 0.61
C GLU A 31 -2.50 -11.33 -0.12
N GLU A 32 -3.67 -10.79 0.25
CA GLU A 32 -4.92 -11.05 -0.47
C GLU A 32 -4.85 -10.54 -1.91
N ALA A 33 -4.37 -9.32 -2.12
CA ALA A 33 -4.25 -8.71 -3.45
C ALA A 33 -3.22 -9.41 -4.35
N GLN A 34 -2.16 -9.99 -3.76
CA GLN A 34 -1.16 -10.81 -4.45
C GLN A 34 -1.75 -12.08 -5.04
N GLY A 35 -2.81 -12.64 -4.44
CA GLY A 35 -3.53 -13.81 -4.96
C GLY A 35 -4.04 -13.61 -6.39
N ASP A 36 -4.42 -12.38 -6.73
CA ASP A 36 -4.92 -12.00 -8.06
C ASP A 36 -3.80 -11.67 -9.07
N ARG A 37 -2.52 -11.74 -8.64
CA ARG A 37 -1.30 -11.43 -9.43
C ARG A 37 -1.23 -10.03 -10.04
N ASN A 38 -2.20 -9.16 -9.75
CA ASN A 38 -2.27 -7.80 -10.28
C ASN A 38 -1.60 -6.78 -9.35
N TYR A 39 -1.40 -7.11 -8.07
CA TYR A 39 -0.91 -6.18 -7.06
C TYR A 39 0.14 -6.86 -6.18
N LEU A 40 1.39 -6.85 -6.66
CA LEU A 40 2.46 -7.65 -6.05
C LEU A 40 3.25 -6.92 -4.95
N GLU A 41 3.22 -5.59 -4.94
CA GLU A 41 4.09 -4.76 -4.11
C GLU A 41 3.32 -3.64 -3.39
N HIS A 42 3.89 -3.18 -2.26
CA HIS A 42 3.35 -2.12 -1.42
C HIS A 42 3.22 -0.76 -2.15
N LYS A 43 4.02 -0.53 -3.20
CA LYS A 43 3.94 0.68 -4.04
C LYS A 43 2.55 0.89 -4.64
N HIS A 44 1.78 -0.18 -4.87
CA HIS A 44 0.43 -0.07 -5.42
C HIS A 44 -0.57 0.56 -4.44
N LEU A 45 -0.22 0.71 -3.17
CA LEU A 45 -1.05 1.42 -2.18
C LEU A 45 -0.78 2.93 -2.18
N LEU A 46 0.31 3.39 -2.79
CA LEU A 46 0.66 4.81 -2.81
C LEU A 46 -0.37 5.60 -3.62
N GLY A 47 -0.88 6.68 -3.03
CA GLY A 47 -1.94 7.50 -3.63
C GLY A 47 -3.31 6.82 -3.69
N GLN A 48 -3.48 5.64 -3.10
CA GLN A 48 -4.76 4.95 -3.06
C GLN A 48 -5.54 5.25 -1.78
N ASP A 49 -6.85 5.33 -1.92
CA ASP A 49 -7.76 5.37 -0.77
C ASP A 49 -7.89 3.97 -0.15
N ILE A 50 -7.55 3.87 1.13
CA ILE A 50 -7.79 2.69 1.96
C ILE A 50 -8.82 3.05 3.02
N VAL A 51 -9.91 2.29 3.08
CA VAL A 51 -10.93 2.47 4.10
C VAL A 51 -10.57 1.64 5.32
N MET A 52 -10.36 2.32 6.45
CA MET A 52 -10.10 1.70 7.75
C MET A 52 -11.34 1.76 8.63
N ARG A 53 -11.67 0.65 9.28
CA ARG A 53 -12.70 0.57 10.32
C ARG A 53 -12.12 -0.06 11.58
N ILE A 54 -12.38 0.57 12.72
CA ILE A 54 -12.02 0.05 14.04
C ILE A 54 -13.27 -0.44 14.74
N GLU A 55 -13.25 -1.68 15.19
CA GLU A 55 -14.33 -2.30 15.95
C GLU A 55 -13.82 -2.73 17.33
N ALA A 56 -14.58 -2.47 18.40
CA ALA A 56 -14.17 -2.90 19.74
C ALA A 56 -14.31 -4.42 19.87
N GLU A 57 -13.29 -5.08 20.42
CA GLU A 57 -13.29 -6.53 20.58
C GLU A 57 -12.64 -6.92 21.90
N GLY A 58 -13.46 -7.42 22.84
CA GLY A 58 -13.02 -7.73 24.19
C GLY A 58 -12.33 -6.55 24.87
N ASP A 59 -11.08 -6.76 25.27
CA ASP A 59 -10.23 -5.76 25.92
C ASP A 59 -9.47 -4.86 24.92
N GLY A 60 -9.56 -5.15 23.63
CA GLY A 60 -8.84 -4.47 22.56
C GLY A 60 -9.74 -3.99 21.42
N VAL A 61 -9.18 -3.97 20.22
CA VAL A 61 -9.89 -3.62 18.98
C VAL A 61 -9.50 -4.53 17.82
N ALA A 62 -10.40 -4.69 16.87
CA ALA A 62 -10.14 -5.21 15.54
C ALA A 62 -9.94 -4.04 14.56
N VAL A 63 -8.83 -4.07 13.82
CA VAL A 63 -8.54 -3.16 12.72
C VAL A 63 -8.92 -3.84 11.41
N HIS A 64 -9.90 -3.31 10.71
CA HIS A 64 -10.31 -3.77 9.39
C HIS A 64 -9.86 -2.76 8.33
N LEU A 65 -9.20 -3.24 7.29
CA LEU A 65 -8.82 -2.48 6.12
C LEU A 65 -9.54 -3.05 4.90
N SER A 66 -9.96 -2.15 4.01
CA SER A 66 -10.46 -2.52 2.70
C SER A 66 -9.90 -1.58 1.65
N TRP A 67 -9.51 -2.15 0.52
CA TRP A 67 -8.95 -1.41 -0.59
C TRP A 67 -9.58 -1.89 -1.88
N LYS A 68 -10.04 -0.92 -2.67
CA LYS A 68 -10.48 -1.13 -4.04
C LYS A 68 -9.52 -0.36 -4.94
N PRO A 69 -8.64 -1.06 -5.68
CA PRO A 69 -7.70 -0.40 -6.58
C PRO A 69 -8.46 0.52 -7.54
N GLN A 70 -8.06 1.78 -7.60
CA GLN A 70 -8.50 2.70 -8.64
C GLN A 70 -7.52 2.59 -9.81
N ASN A 71 -7.93 2.96 -11.03
CA ASN A 71 -7.05 2.90 -12.19
C ASN A 71 -5.76 3.68 -11.87
N GLN A 72 -4.60 3.02 -11.99
CA GLN A 72 -3.28 3.61 -11.71
C GLN A 72 -2.92 4.75 -12.67
N ASP A 73 -3.72 5.01 -13.70
CA ASP A 73 -3.55 6.19 -14.58
C ASP A 73 -3.66 7.53 -13.83
N ASP A 74 -4.32 7.54 -12.65
CA ASP A 74 -4.41 8.71 -11.76
C ASP A 74 -3.42 8.66 -10.58
N ALA A 75 -2.63 7.59 -10.44
CA ALA A 75 -1.58 7.56 -9.43
C ALA A 75 -0.47 8.55 -9.83
N PRO A 76 0.06 9.36 -8.87
CA PRO A 76 1.17 10.25 -9.18
C PRO A 76 2.32 9.42 -9.75
N ARG A 77 2.80 9.80 -10.95
CA ARG A 77 3.97 9.17 -11.54
C ARG A 77 5.15 9.39 -10.60
N ASP A 78 5.84 8.33 -10.22
CA ASP A 78 7.10 8.43 -9.49
C ASP A 78 8.09 9.23 -10.37
N GLU A 79 8.37 10.49 -10.00
CA GLU A 79 9.27 11.40 -10.72
C GLU A 79 10.76 10.95 -10.65
N GLU A 80 11.06 9.80 -10.03
CA GLU A 80 12.42 9.28 -9.89
C GLU A 80 12.92 8.45 -11.08
N ASP A 81 12.04 7.97 -11.97
CA ASP A 81 12.43 7.18 -13.15
C ASP A 81 13.06 8.04 -14.28
N ASP A 82 12.78 9.35 -14.31
CA ASP A 82 13.24 10.26 -15.37
C ASP A 82 14.68 10.76 -15.19
N ARG A 83 15.36 10.47 -14.06
CA ARG A 83 16.74 10.96 -13.83
C ARG A 83 17.84 10.06 -14.40
N GLU A 84 17.53 8.85 -14.85
CA GLU A 84 18.55 7.93 -15.40
C GLU A 84 18.73 8.06 -16.93
N ALA A 85 17.83 8.75 -17.63
CA ALA A 85 17.88 8.88 -19.10
C ALA A 85 18.81 9.99 -19.62
N ASP A 86 19.21 10.97 -18.79
CA ASP A 86 19.96 12.16 -19.26
C ASP A 86 21.50 12.00 -19.21
N LEU A 87 22.03 10.87 -18.72
CA LEU A 87 23.48 10.68 -18.51
C LEU A 87 24.22 9.90 -19.61
N VAL A 88 23.56 9.52 -20.71
CA VAL A 88 24.18 8.68 -21.78
C VAL A 88 24.47 9.41 -23.09
N GLU A 89 24.15 10.70 -23.23
CA GLU A 89 24.48 11.48 -24.45
C GLU A 89 25.62 12.47 -24.23
N GLY A 90 26.83 11.97 -23.99
CA GLY A 90 27.97 12.85 -23.75
C GLY A 90 29.37 12.26 -23.91
N SER A 91 29.58 11.23 -24.72
CA SER A 91 30.96 10.84 -25.11
C SER A 91 30.98 10.08 -26.43
N GLY A 92 30.79 10.82 -27.53
CA GLY A 92 30.91 10.31 -28.90
C GLY A 92 31.52 11.34 -29.85
N ARG A 93 32.86 11.27 -30.00
CA ARG A 93 33.68 11.57 -31.20
C ARG A 93 33.76 12.99 -31.81
N GLY A 94 35.01 13.44 -31.95
CA GLY A 94 35.53 14.32 -33.01
C GLY A 94 36.81 15.01 -32.53
N GLY A 95 37.97 14.99 -33.17
CA GLY A 95 38.49 14.43 -34.42
C GLY A 95 40.02 14.63 -34.39
#